data_AF-A0A8T4TDN2-F1
#
_entry.id   AF-A0A8T4TDN2-F1
#
_cell.length_a   1.000
_cell.length_b   1.000
_cell.length_c   1.000
_cell.angle_alpha   90.00
_cell.angle_beta   90.00
_cell.angle_gamma   90.00
#
_symmetry.space_group_name_H-M   'P 1'
#
loop_
_entity.id
_entity.type
_entity.pdbx_description
1 polymer ?
#
loop_
_entity_poly.entity_id
_entity_poly.type
_entity_poly.pdbx_seq_one_letter_code
_entity_poly.pdbx_strand_id
1 'polypeptide(L)'
;MKIEVNIERLLLLFTFFILINSAAAQEEIGEAELTDEDSGITPDSFLWGLDKSIDRLSLLLTFDDGKKARKGLKIARERLLEVKAMAEENKLEHAEKAKEEHGNILDRVKQNIENIKKDNSEDEIKEVIEIENEVEMYDDEVEQTFDELKIRIEVRGDITEEQREMINSILNSLKGQTGDVEISVKNKKDRTKTRIKEETGKDDAEIEEDIEDIEESADVKGREGLEKALELRIEHVKREIEKSESYLEERNREELKKHLELAREILDEAANAIDKNEVEHAKELILRALKLAVSVRGEDSKVKLEAKKEKFKEIIEKKDVAEERKELLKREREELKENEDEDREEEEIDEGAYFTEKMENEVINKKGRPIEGFTPSMFLDVFPKLEKKDFHNVEAFGGIYHYTEGELKFEMSPDRFSEGGGIMVSSADGTIGEEDMEKLLESLSQKFGIRINGKGSVDSVMENLR
;
A
#
# COMPACT_ATOMS: atom_id res chain seq x y z
N MET A 1 -49.23 -3.95 -0.04
CA MET A 1 -48.88 -3.70 -1.46
C MET A 1 -48.07 -4.91 -1.92
N LYS A 2 -48.69 -5.83 -2.67
CA LYS A 2 -48.02 -7.04 -3.18
C LYS A 2 -47.44 -6.70 -4.55
N ILE A 3 -46.11 -6.76 -4.67
CA ILE A 3 -45.43 -6.61 -5.96
C ILE A 3 -45.41 -8.00 -6.58
N GLU A 4 -46.30 -8.24 -7.55
CA GLU A 4 -46.26 -9.45 -8.36
C GLU A 4 -45.15 -9.28 -9.41
N VAL A 5 -43.98 -9.86 -9.13
CA VAL A 5 -42.87 -9.93 -10.09
C VAL A 5 -43.26 -10.96 -11.16
N ASN A 6 -43.53 -10.48 -12.36
CA ASN A 6 -43.89 -11.32 -13.48
C ASN A 6 -42.63 -12.05 -13.99
N ILE A 7 -42.47 -13.30 -13.56
CA ILE A 7 -41.31 -14.17 -13.85
C ILE A 7 -41.08 -14.27 -15.36
N GLU A 8 -42.11 -14.21 -16.19
CA GLU A 8 -41.97 -14.25 -17.65
C GLU A 8 -41.24 -13.01 -18.20
N ARG A 9 -41.44 -11.82 -17.60
CA ARG A 9 -40.69 -10.61 -17.98
C ARG A 9 -39.25 -10.62 -17.49
N LEU A 10 -38.96 -11.25 -16.35
CA LEU A 10 -37.60 -11.42 -15.85
C LEU A 10 -36.81 -12.40 -16.72
N LEU A 11 -37.45 -13.49 -17.17
CA LEU A 11 -36.86 -14.49 -18.07
C LEU A 11 -36.62 -13.93 -19.48
N LEU A 12 -37.49 -13.02 -19.96
CA LEU A 12 -37.34 -12.38 -21.26
C LEU A 12 -36.23 -11.33 -21.28
N LEU A 13 -36.00 -10.61 -20.17
CA LEU A 13 -34.84 -9.73 -19.99
C LEU A 13 -33.52 -10.53 -19.90
N PHE A 14 -33.53 -11.69 -19.24
CA PHE A 14 -32.34 -12.54 -19.13
C PHE A 14 -31.97 -13.19 -20.48
N THR A 15 -32.96 -13.60 -21.28
CA THR A 15 -32.72 -14.17 -22.62
C THR A 15 -32.31 -13.12 -23.66
N PHE A 16 -32.78 -11.86 -23.53
CA PHE A 16 -32.30 -10.77 -24.38
C PHE A 16 -30.83 -10.41 -24.08
N PHE A 17 -30.40 -10.54 -22.83
CA PHE A 17 -28.99 -10.34 -22.43
C PHE A 17 -28.06 -11.45 -22.96
N ILE A 18 -28.58 -12.67 -23.15
CA ILE A 18 -27.81 -13.81 -23.69
C ILE A 18 -27.70 -13.72 -25.23
N LEU A 19 -28.76 -13.28 -25.93
CA LEU A 19 -28.76 -13.24 -27.40
C LEU A 19 -27.98 -12.07 -28.02
N ILE A 20 -27.73 -10.98 -27.28
CA ILE A 20 -26.84 -9.90 -27.77
C ILE A 20 -25.37 -10.33 -27.75
N ASN A 21 -25.00 -11.34 -26.95
CA ASN A 21 -23.60 -11.80 -26.85
C ASN A 21 -23.22 -12.90 -27.84
N SER A 22 -24.17 -13.56 -28.52
CA SER A 22 -23.86 -14.69 -29.41
C SER A 22 -23.36 -14.28 -30.80
N ALA A 23 -23.46 -13.01 -31.18
CA ALA A 23 -23.03 -12.52 -32.50
C ALA A 23 -21.63 -11.88 -32.51
N ALA A 24 -20.92 -11.87 -31.38
CA ALA A 24 -19.57 -11.29 -31.23
C ALA A 24 -18.51 -12.32 -30.77
N ALA A 25 -18.75 -13.62 -30.97
CA ALA A 25 -17.76 -14.67 -30.70
C ALA A 25 -16.71 -14.82 -31.84
N GLN A 26 -16.41 -13.73 -32.53
CA GLN A 26 -15.21 -13.57 -33.34
C GLN A 26 -14.30 -12.62 -32.55
N GLU A 27 -13.78 -13.13 -31.44
CA GLU A 27 -12.82 -12.45 -30.57
C GLU A 27 -11.46 -12.40 -31.29
N GLU A 28 -11.29 -11.42 -32.18
CA GLU A 28 -10.13 -10.54 -32.02
C GLU A 28 -10.42 -9.75 -30.73
N ILE A 29 -10.02 -10.30 -29.58
CA ILE A 29 -9.78 -9.46 -28.41
C ILE A 29 -8.69 -8.54 -28.88
N GLY A 30 -9.05 -7.29 -29.21
CA GLY A 30 -8.08 -6.28 -29.57
C GLY A 30 -6.96 -6.33 -28.54
N GLU A 31 -5.75 -6.61 -28.99
CA GLU A 31 -4.55 -6.39 -28.21
C GLU A 31 -4.58 -4.91 -27.87
N ALA A 32 -5.18 -4.57 -26.73
CA ALA A 32 -4.92 -3.31 -26.08
C ALA A 32 -3.43 -3.35 -25.81
N GLU A 33 -2.69 -2.63 -26.65
CA GLU A 33 -1.26 -2.48 -26.54
C GLU A 33 -0.98 -1.99 -25.13
N LEU A 34 -0.44 -2.86 -24.28
CA LEU A 34 -0.01 -2.51 -22.93
C LEU A 34 1.15 -1.54 -23.10
N THR A 35 0.85 -0.24 -23.12
CA THR A 35 1.89 0.79 -23.09
C THR A 35 2.43 0.92 -21.68
N ASP A 36 3.73 1.20 -21.53
CA ASP A 36 4.42 1.40 -20.24
C ASP A 36 3.80 2.44 -19.27
N GLU A 37 2.75 3.16 -19.67
CA GLU A 37 2.09 4.19 -18.84
C GLU A 37 0.76 3.76 -18.21
N ASP A 38 0.23 2.58 -18.54
CA ASP A 38 -0.94 2.04 -17.86
C ASP A 38 -0.51 0.83 -17.02
N SER A 39 0.06 1.09 -15.84
CA SER A 39 0.32 0.05 -14.83
C SER A 39 -0.98 -0.58 -14.28
N GLY A 40 -2.09 -0.47 -15.01
CA GLY A 40 -3.42 -0.78 -14.58
C GLY A 40 -3.80 -0.04 -13.30
N ILE A 41 -4.76 -0.63 -12.60
CA ILE A 41 -5.14 -0.17 -11.26
C ILE A 41 -4.07 -0.66 -10.30
N THR A 42 -3.43 0.23 -9.54
CA THR A 42 -2.35 -0.12 -8.61
C THR A 42 -2.87 -0.53 -7.22
N PRO A 43 -2.07 -1.25 -6.40
CA PRO A 43 -2.53 -1.77 -5.10
C PRO A 43 -2.95 -0.75 -4.05
N ASP A 44 -2.58 0.53 -4.21
CA ASP A 44 -3.01 1.64 -3.35
C ASP A 44 -4.40 2.19 -3.73
N SER A 45 -4.98 1.74 -4.84
CA SER A 45 -6.33 2.07 -5.26
C SER A 45 -7.37 1.11 -4.66
N PHE A 46 -8.50 1.67 -4.22
CA PHE A 46 -9.65 0.88 -3.77
C PHE A 46 -10.19 -0.08 -4.84
N LEU A 47 -10.10 0.29 -6.12
CA LEU A 47 -10.60 -0.52 -7.23
C LEU A 47 -9.69 -1.72 -7.58
N TRP A 48 -8.50 -1.81 -6.99
CA TRP A 48 -7.57 -2.90 -7.26
C TRP A 48 -8.13 -4.27 -6.90
N GLY A 49 -8.92 -4.35 -5.83
CA GLY A 49 -9.63 -5.58 -5.46
C GLY A 49 -10.66 -6.02 -6.51
N LEU A 50 -11.29 -5.06 -7.21
CA LEU A 50 -12.24 -5.33 -8.29
C LEU A 50 -11.50 -5.82 -9.54
N ASP A 51 -10.42 -5.14 -9.90
CA ASP A 51 -9.53 -5.49 -11.01
C ASP A 51 -9.07 -6.97 -10.91
N LYS A 52 -8.47 -7.33 -9.76
CA LYS A 52 -8.10 -8.73 -9.48
C LYS A 52 -9.26 -9.73 -9.55
N SER A 53 -10.46 -9.30 -9.18
CA SER A 53 -11.63 -10.17 -9.23
C SER A 53 -12.08 -10.41 -10.67
N ILE A 54 -11.97 -9.39 -11.52
CA ILE A 54 -12.23 -9.48 -12.96
C ILE A 54 -11.19 -10.42 -13.60
N ASP A 55 -9.90 -10.27 -13.30
CA ASP A 55 -8.85 -11.15 -13.81
C ASP A 55 -9.08 -12.61 -13.45
N ARG A 56 -9.45 -12.88 -12.19
CA ARG A 56 -9.78 -14.23 -11.71
C ARG A 56 -10.98 -14.81 -12.46
N LEU A 57 -12.02 -14.00 -12.70
CA LEU A 57 -13.18 -14.41 -13.49
C LEU A 57 -12.78 -14.67 -14.96
N SER A 58 -11.94 -13.80 -15.49
CA SER A 58 -11.41 -13.85 -16.85
C SER A 58 -10.59 -15.12 -17.09
N LEU A 59 -9.76 -15.53 -16.13
CA LEU A 59 -9.04 -16.81 -16.15
C LEU A 59 -9.98 -18.01 -15.99
N LEU A 60 -10.98 -17.92 -15.11
CA LEU A 60 -11.95 -19.00 -14.88
C LEU A 60 -12.80 -19.29 -16.12
N LEU A 61 -13.14 -18.25 -16.89
CA LEU A 61 -13.94 -18.36 -18.12
C LEU A 61 -13.12 -18.82 -19.34
N THR A 62 -11.79 -18.74 -19.29
CA THR A 62 -10.93 -19.33 -20.32
C THR A 62 -10.90 -20.83 -20.10
N PHE A 63 -11.41 -21.65 -21.04
CA PHE A 63 -11.53 -23.10 -20.82
C PHE A 63 -10.24 -23.89 -21.08
N ASP A 64 -9.45 -23.45 -22.07
CA ASP A 64 -8.26 -24.14 -22.53
C ASP A 64 -7.04 -23.77 -21.68
N ASP A 65 -6.30 -24.77 -21.20
CA ASP A 65 -5.21 -24.55 -20.23
C ASP A 65 -4.01 -23.81 -20.84
N GLY A 66 -3.70 -24.02 -22.12
CA GLY A 66 -2.65 -23.25 -22.80
C GLY A 66 -3.05 -21.78 -22.96
N LYS A 67 -4.31 -21.51 -23.36
CA LYS A 67 -4.86 -20.15 -23.35
C LYS A 67 -4.89 -19.52 -21.95
N LYS A 68 -5.20 -20.29 -20.90
CA LYS A 68 -5.13 -19.79 -19.50
C LYS A 68 -3.72 -19.43 -19.10
N ALA A 69 -2.72 -20.23 -19.48
CA ALA A 69 -1.31 -19.96 -19.20
C ALA A 69 -0.87 -18.63 -19.81
N ARG A 70 -1.09 -18.43 -21.12
CA ARG A 70 -0.80 -17.17 -21.82
C ARG A 70 -1.52 -15.96 -21.21
N LYS A 71 -2.80 -16.12 -20.88
CA LYS A 71 -3.57 -15.06 -20.21
C LYS A 71 -3.04 -14.77 -18.80
N GLY A 72 -2.58 -15.78 -18.09
CA GLY A 72 -1.91 -15.62 -16.80
C GLY A 72 -0.61 -14.84 -16.93
N LEU A 73 0.20 -15.09 -17.98
CA LEU A 73 1.40 -14.30 -18.26
C LEU A 73 1.07 -12.83 -18.53
N LYS A 74 -0.01 -12.53 -19.28
CA LYS A 74 -0.48 -11.14 -19.47
C LYS A 74 -0.83 -10.46 -18.14
N ILE A 75 -1.55 -11.13 -17.26
CA ILE A 75 -1.85 -10.60 -15.92
C ILE A 75 -0.56 -10.44 -15.09
N ALA A 76 0.39 -11.36 -15.21
CA ALA A 76 1.68 -11.25 -14.51
C ALA A 76 2.45 -9.99 -14.97
N ARG A 77 2.46 -9.68 -16.27
CA ARG A 77 3.00 -8.41 -16.83
C ARG A 77 2.38 -7.19 -16.18
N GLU A 78 1.05 -7.16 -16.04
CA GLU A 78 0.37 -6.05 -15.36
C GLU A 78 0.86 -5.90 -13.91
N ARG A 79 0.96 -7.01 -13.15
CA ARG A 79 1.48 -6.97 -11.78
C ARG A 79 2.96 -6.57 -11.72
N LEU A 80 3.78 -6.92 -12.70
CA LEU A 80 5.17 -6.46 -12.81
C LEU A 80 5.23 -4.93 -13.00
N LEU A 81 4.36 -4.36 -13.85
CA LEU A 81 4.25 -2.92 -14.04
C LEU A 81 3.75 -2.20 -12.78
N GLU A 82 2.83 -2.81 -12.02
CA GLU A 82 2.42 -2.30 -10.71
C GLU A 82 3.56 -2.29 -9.69
N VAL A 83 4.37 -3.36 -9.64
CA VAL A 83 5.58 -3.41 -8.79
C VAL A 83 6.50 -2.26 -9.15
N LYS A 84 6.77 -2.06 -10.45
CA LYS A 84 7.61 -0.98 -10.97
C LYS A 84 7.08 0.39 -10.54
N ALA A 85 5.82 0.69 -10.82
CA ALA A 85 5.19 1.96 -10.46
C ALA A 85 5.26 2.25 -8.95
N MET A 86 4.89 1.27 -8.12
CA MET A 86 4.91 1.42 -6.65
C MET A 86 6.33 1.57 -6.10
N ALA A 87 7.32 0.86 -6.65
CA ALA A 87 8.72 0.99 -6.25
C ALA A 87 9.28 2.37 -6.62
N GLU A 88 8.97 2.90 -7.80
CA GLU A 88 9.39 4.24 -8.22
C GLU A 88 8.82 5.36 -7.34
N GLU A 89 7.63 5.15 -6.79
CA GLU A 89 6.96 6.07 -5.86
C GLU A 89 7.35 5.84 -4.38
N ASN A 90 8.29 4.93 -4.11
CA ASN A 90 8.72 4.55 -2.76
C ASN A 90 7.59 3.97 -1.89
N LYS A 91 6.56 3.40 -2.51
CA LYS A 91 5.43 2.73 -1.84
C LYS A 91 5.72 1.23 -1.70
N LEU A 92 6.80 0.90 -1.00
CA LEU A 92 7.35 -0.47 -1.00
C LEU A 92 6.40 -1.55 -0.47
N GLU A 93 5.53 -1.23 0.49
CA GLU A 93 4.49 -2.16 0.95
C GLU A 93 3.49 -2.53 -0.17
N HIS A 94 3.17 -1.60 -1.07
CA HIS A 94 2.29 -1.85 -2.20
C HIS A 94 3.02 -2.61 -3.31
N ALA A 95 4.30 -2.31 -3.54
CA ALA A 95 5.15 -3.09 -4.44
C ALA A 95 5.24 -4.55 -3.98
N GLU A 96 5.42 -4.79 -2.68
CA GLU A 96 5.47 -6.15 -2.12
C GLU A 96 4.13 -6.90 -2.31
N LYS A 97 2.99 -6.21 -2.16
CA LYS A 97 1.65 -6.79 -2.46
C LYS A 97 1.49 -7.15 -3.95
N ALA A 98 1.90 -6.27 -4.86
CA ALA A 98 1.86 -6.55 -6.30
C ALA A 98 2.76 -7.75 -6.64
N LYS A 99 3.95 -7.84 -6.04
CA LYS A 99 4.87 -8.97 -6.18
C LYS A 99 4.30 -10.29 -5.64
N GLU A 100 3.57 -10.26 -4.53
CA GLU A 100 2.88 -11.46 -4.03
C GLU A 100 1.79 -11.95 -5.00
N GLU A 101 0.95 -11.05 -5.51
CA GLU A 101 -0.08 -11.42 -6.50
C GLU A 101 0.54 -11.87 -7.83
N HIS A 102 1.63 -11.24 -8.28
CA HIS A 102 2.44 -11.72 -9.40
C HIS A 102 2.84 -13.20 -9.22
N GLY A 103 3.42 -13.54 -8.06
CA GLY A 103 3.77 -14.92 -7.73
C GLY A 103 2.58 -15.89 -7.76
N ASN A 104 1.45 -15.48 -7.17
CA ASN A 104 0.23 -16.28 -7.18
C ASN A 104 -0.31 -16.53 -8.60
N ILE A 105 -0.15 -15.57 -9.52
CA ILE A 105 -0.52 -15.73 -10.93
C ILE A 105 0.44 -16.68 -11.63
N LEU A 106 1.76 -16.54 -11.43
CA LEU A 106 2.74 -17.46 -12.02
C LEU A 106 2.59 -18.90 -11.51
N ASP A 107 2.19 -19.10 -10.25
CA ASP A 107 1.84 -20.43 -9.73
C ASP A 107 0.67 -21.06 -10.49
N ARG A 108 -0.32 -20.27 -10.90
CA ARG A 108 -1.42 -20.75 -11.75
C ARG A 108 -0.96 -20.99 -13.18
N VAL A 109 -0.08 -20.16 -13.72
CA VAL A 109 0.52 -20.37 -15.04
C VAL A 109 1.23 -21.73 -15.06
N LYS A 110 2.06 -22.05 -14.06
CA LYS A 110 2.71 -23.36 -13.88
C LYS A 110 1.68 -24.50 -13.88
N GLN A 111 0.65 -24.39 -13.05
CA GLN A 111 -0.40 -25.42 -12.98
C GLN A 111 -1.11 -25.62 -14.33
N ASN A 112 -1.40 -24.53 -15.05
CA ASN A 112 -2.04 -24.61 -16.35
C ASN A 112 -1.12 -25.26 -17.38
N ILE A 113 0.17 -24.91 -17.42
CA ILE A 113 1.19 -25.53 -18.28
C ILE A 113 1.25 -27.05 -18.05
N GLU A 114 1.31 -27.49 -16.80
CA GLU A 114 1.34 -28.91 -16.46
C GLU A 114 0.07 -29.66 -16.92
N ASN A 115 -1.06 -28.97 -16.92
CA ASN A 115 -2.36 -29.54 -17.28
C ASN A 115 -2.67 -29.50 -18.78
N ILE A 116 -1.88 -28.80 -19.60
CA ILE A 116 -2.09 -28.76 -21.06
C ILE A 116 -2.17 -30.18 -21.58
N LYS A 117 -3.32 -30.54 -22.16
CA LYS A 117 -3.56 -31.84 -22.78
C LYS A 117 -4.31 -31.66 -24.08
N LYS A 118 -3.76 -32.22 -25.16
CA LYS A 118 -4.44 -32.29 -26.47
C LYS A 118 -4.62 -33.74 -26.89
N ASP A 119 -5.57 -33.94 -27.81
CA ASP A 119 -5.82 -35.26 -28.41
C ASP A 119 -4.60 -35.78 -29.18
N ASN A 120 -3.78 -34.87 -29.72
CA ASN A 120 -2.55 -35.14 -30.44
C ASN A 120 -1.34 -34.56 -29.68
N SER A 121 -0.32 -35.38 -29.43
CA SER A 121 0.93 -34.94 -28.79
C SER A 121 1.72 -33.92 -29.61
N GLU A 122 1.65 -33.96 -30.94
CA GLU A 122 2.27 -32.97 -31.82
C GLU A 122 1.58 -31.60 -31.75
N ASP A 123 0.29 -31.54 -31.43
CA ASP A 123 -0.40 -30.26 -31.21
C ASP A 123 -0.16 -29.73 -29.80
N GLU A 124 0.02 -30.63 -28.81
CA GLU A 124 0.41 -30.25 -27.45
C GLU A 124 1.81 -29.64 -27.40
N ILE A 125 2.80 -30.23 -28.10
CA ILE A 125 4.18 -29.70 -28.10
C ILE A 125 4.24 -28.32 -28.74
N LYS A 126 3.48 -28.08 -29.82
CA LYS A 126 3.37 -26.76 -30.46
C LYS A 126 2.89 -25.70 -29.49
N GLU A 127 1.83 -26.00 -28.75
CA GLU A 127 1.30 -25.06 -27.75
C GLU A 127 2.27 -24.81 -26.59
N VAL A 128 3.03 -25.84 -26.17
CA VAL A 128 4.06 -25.69 -25.14
C VAL A 128 5.21 -24.80 -25.63
N ILE A 129 5.65 -24.95 -26.88
CA ILE A 129 6.70 -24.12 -27.50
C ILE A 129 6.22 -22.66 -27.65
N GLU A 130 4.97 -22.42 -28.04
CA GLU A 130 4.41 -21.07 -28.06
C GLU A 130 4.45 -20.39 -26.68
N ILE A 131 4.15 -21.15 -25.62
CA ILE A 131 4.22 -20.64 -24.24
C ILE A 131 5.66 -20.44 -23.80
N GLU A 132 6.59 -21.30 -24.20
CA GLU A 132 8.03 -21.13 -23.93
C GLU A 132 8.53 -19.78 -24.44
N ASN A 133 8.22 -19.43 -25.69
CA ASN A 133 8.59 -18.14 -26.27
C ASN A 133 7.95 -16.97 -25.51
N GLU A 134 6.67 -17.09 -25.10
CA GLU A 134 6.02 -16.06 -24.30
C GLU A 134 6.63 -15.89 -22.90
N VAL A 135 7.14 -16.97 -22.30
CA VAL A 135 7.84 -16.95 -21.01
C VAL A 135 9.22 -16.32 -21.16
N GLU A 136 9.95 -16.63 -22.22
CA GLU A 136 11.27 -16.03 -22.51
C GLU A 136 11.15 -14.51 -22.71
N MET A 137 10.18 -14.06 -23.52
CA MET A 137 9.86 -12.64 -23.66
C MET A 137 9.50 -11.99 -22.31
N TYR A 138 8.79 -12.73 -21.46
CA TYR A 138 8.41 -12.25 -20.14
C TYR A 138 9.59 -12.14 -19.17
N ASP A 139 10.53 -13.09 -19.19
CA ASP A 139 11.74 -13.02 -18.37
C ASP A 139 12.60 -11.81 -18.78
N ASP A 140 12.74 -11.58 -20.09
CA ASP A 140 13.38 -10.38 -20.63
C ASP A 140 12.74 -9.08 -20.06
N GLU A 141 11.41 -8.99 -20.08
CA GLU A 141 10.67 -7.84 -19.50
C GLU A 141 10.92 -7.67 -17.99
N VAL A 142 11.05 -8.77 -17.24
CA VAL A 142 11.40 -8.74 -15.81
C VAL A 142 12.82 -8.20 -15.63
N GLU A 143 13.79 -8.67 -16.42
CA GLU A 143 15.18 -8.20 -16.37
C GLU A 143 15.29 -6.71 -16.72
N GLN A 144 14.59 -6.24 -17.76
CA GLN A 144 14.65 -4.81 -18.10
C GLN A 144 13.96 -3.95 -17.04
N THR A 145 12.82 -4.40 -16.51
CA THR A 145 12.17 -3.71 -15.39
C THR A 145 13.12 -3.56 -14.20
N PHE A 146 13.93 -4.60 -13.92
CA PHE A 146 14.99 -4.56 -12.92
C PHE A 146 16.01 -3.44 -13.20
N ASP A 147 16.56 -3.42 -14.42
CA ASP A 147 17.60 -2.48 -14.80
C ASP A 147 17.09 -1.03 -14.81
N GLU A 148 15.89 -0.79 -15.31
CA GLU A 148 15.26 0.53 -15.30
C GLU A 148 15.04 1.05 -13.88
N LEU A 149 14.50 0.22 -13.00
CA LEU A 149 14.32 0.57 -11.58
C LEU A 149 15.66 0.88 -10.93
N LYS A 150 16.68 0.05 -11.16
CA LYS A 150 18.03 0.26 -10.63
C LYS A 150 18.62 1.58 -11.12
N ILE A 151 18.49 1.91 -12.40
CA ILE A 151 18.94 3.20 -12.96
C ILE A 151 18.22 4.36 -12.28
N ARG A 152 16.88 4.31 -12.18
CA ARG A 152 16.09 5.38 -11.55
C ARG A 152 16.47 5.58 -10.09
N ILE A 153 16.67 4.48 -9.37
CA ILE A 153 17.12 4.45 -7.98
C ILE A 153 18.51 5.08 -7.80
N GLU A 154 19.50 4.62 -8.58
CA GLU A 154 20.88 5.11 -8.53
C GLU A 154 20.97 6.61 -8.86
N VAL A 155 20.14 7.05 -9.80
CA VAL A 155 20.12 8.43 -10.28
C VAL A 155 19.39 9.37 -9.32
N ARG A 156 18.20 9.00 -8.82
CA ARG A 156 17.41 9.86 -7.92
C ARG A 156 18.10 10.03 -6.55
N GLY A 157 18.77 9.00 -6.05
CA GLY A 157 19.56 9.08 -4.80
C GLY A 157 18.74 9.31 -3.52
N ASP A 158 17.41 9.23 -3.60
CA ASP A 158 16.47 9.53 -2.51
C ASP A 158 16.01 8.28 -1.73
N ILE A 159 16.64 7.12 -1.95
CA ILE A 159 16.31 5.88 -1.23
C ILE A 159 17.31 5.56 -0.12
N THR A 160 16.82 5.03 0.99
CA THR A 160 17.67 4.50 2.06
C THR A 160 18.31 3.16 1.66
N GLU A 161 19.34 2.72 2.40
CA GLU A 161 19.93 1.38 2.16
C GLU A 161 18.90 0.27 2.38
N GLU A 162 18.08 0.39 3.43
CA GLU A 162 16.98 -0.55 3.72
C GLU A 162 15.97 -0.62 2.57
N GLN A 163 15.62 0.53 1.98
CA GLN A 163 14.73 0.58 0.81
C GLN A 163 15.38 -0.06 -0.41
N ARG A 164 16.69 0.13 -0.61
CA ARG A 164 17.44 -0.53 -1.70
C ARG A 164 17.44 -2.05 -1.53
N GLU A 165 17.69 -2.54 -0.32
CA GLU A 165 17.66 -3.96 0.00
C GLU A 165 16.28 -4.57 -0.24
N MET A 166 15.21 -3.86 0.16
CA MET A 166 13.83 -4.30 -0.07
C MET A 166 13.51 -4.39 -1.56
N ILE A 167 13.89 -3.38 -2.36
CA ILE A 167 13.69 -3.41 -3.81
C ILE A 167 14.48 -4.57 -4.44
N ASN A 168 15.76 -4.73 -4.09
CA ASN A 168 16.56 -5.86 -4.56
C ASN A 168 15.93 -7.22 -4.20
N SER A 169 15.35 -7.33 -3.00
CA SER A 169 14.65 -8.54 -2.57
C SER A 169 13.39 -8.81 -3.40
N ILE A 170 12.56 -7.78 -3.65
CA ILE A 170 11.38 -7.87 -4.51
C ILE A 170 11.81 -8.37 -5.89
N LEU A 171 12.82 -7.73 -6.46
CA LEU A 171 13.26 -8.01 -7.81
C LEU A 171 13.88 -9.42 -7.97
N ASN A 172 14.71 -9.85 -7.01
CA ASN A 172 15.25 -11.22 -7.01
C ASN A 172 14.14 -12.27 -6.88
N SER A 173 13.09 -11.97 -6.10
CA SER A 173 11.93 -12.84 -5.98
C SER A 173 11.15 -12.94 -7.29
N LEU A 174 10.98 -11.84 -8.05
CA LEU A 174 10.32 -11.87 -9.35
C LEU A 174 11.08 -12.77 -10.33
N LYS A 175 12.41 -12.59 -10.44
CA LYS A 175 13.27 -13.43 -11.29
C LYS A 175 13.21 -14.92 -10.91
N GLY A 176 13.23 -15.22 -9.60
CA GLY A 176 13.09 -16.59 -9.12
C GLY A 176 11.74 -17.22 -9.50
N GLN A 177 10.65 -16.45 -9.43
CA GLN A 177 9.31 -16.93 -9.79
C GLN A 177 9.18 -17.19 -11.30
N THR A 178 9.79 -16.36 -12.15
CA THR A 178 9.82 -16.59 -13.61
C THR A 178 10.61 -17.84 -13.96
N GLY A 179 11.79 -18.04 -13.35
CA GLY A 179 12.59 -19.25 -13.54
C GLY A 179 11.85 -20.55 -13.15
N ASP A 180 10.98 -20.52 -12.14
CA ASP A 180 10.12 -21.68 -11.82
C ASP A 180 9.14 -22.02 -12.96
N VAL A 181 8.65 -21.01 -13.68
CA VAL A 181 7.75 -21.19 -14.83
C VAL A 181 8.51 -21.79 -16.00
N GLU A 182 9.70 -21.29 -16.32
CA GLU A 182 10.59 -21.85 -17.35
C GLU A 182 10.87 -23.34 -17.10
N ILE A 183 11.18 -23.70 -15.85
CA ILE A 183 11.39 -25.10 -15.45
C ILE A 183 10.12 -25.93 -15.68
N SER A 184 8.94 -25.38 -15.39
CA SER A 184 7.65 -26.06 -15.63
C SER A 184 7.40 -26.29 -17.13
N VAL A 185 7.64 -25.27 -17.97
CA VAL A 185 7.55 -25.38 -19.44
C VAL A 185 8.48 -26.47 -19.95
N LYS A 186 9.76 -26.43 -19.57
CA LYS A 186 10.76 -27.43 -19.97
C LYS A 186 10.36 -28.85 -19.57
N ASN A 187 9.93 -29.04 -18.32
CA ASN A 187 9.47 -30.33 -17.82
C ASN A 187 8.25 -30.84 -18.62
N LYS A 188 7.32 -29.95 -18.98
CA LYS A 188 6.15 -30.29 -19.78
C LYS A 188 6.54 -30.65 -21.22
N LYS A 189 7.48 -29.92 -21.82
CA LYS A 189 8.07 -30.18 -23.14
C LYS A 189 8.68 -31.58 -23.19
N ASP A 190 9.57 -31.91 -22.26
CA ASP A 190 10.24 -33.23 -22.19
C ASP A 190 9.26 -34.41 -22.04
N ARG A 191 8.23 -34.25 -21.20
CA ARG A 191 7.15 -35.25 -21.05
C ARG A 191 6.38 -35.43 -22.36
N THR A 192 6.13 -34.34 -23.08
CA THR A 192 5.40 -34.38 -24.36
C THR A 192 6.25 -35.02 -25.44
N LYS A 193 7.56 -34.74 -25.52
CA LYS A 193 8.52 -35.45 -26.39
C LYS A 193 8.47 -36.96 -26.18
N THR A 194 8.49 -37.39 -24.92
CA THR A 194 8.39 -38.82 -24.56
C THR A 194 7.09 -39.44 -25.07
N ARG A 195 5.98 -38.72 -24.98
CA ARG A 195 4.68 -39.20 -25.47
C ARG A 195 4.60 -39.25 -27.00
N ILE A 196 5.16 -38.27 -27.71
CA ILE A 196 5.27 -38.30 -29.18
C ILE A 196 6.02 -39.56 -29.61
N LYS A 197 7.13 -39.89 -28.94
CA LYS A 197 7.90 -41.12 -29.18
C LYS A 197 7.06 -42.37 -29.03
N GLU A 198 6.26 -42.45 -27.95
CA GLU A 198 5.39 -43.59 -27.68
C GLU A 198 4.23 -43.72 -28.68
N GLU A 199 3.63 -42.60 -29.10
CA GLU A 199 2.46 -42.55 -29.99
C GLU A 199 2.82 -42.77 -31.48
N THR A 200 3.96 -42.22 -31.92
CA THR A 200 4.38 -42.22 -33.34
C THR A 200 5.40 -43.29 -33.68
N GLY A 201 6.19 -43.75 -32.70
CA GLY A 201 7.32 -44.65 -32.93
C GLY A 201 8.55 -43.98 -33.57
N LYS A 202 8.55 -42.65 -33.72
CA LYS A 202 9.72 -41.87 -34.14
C LYS A 202 10.88 -42.06 -33.17
N ASP A 203 12.11 -41.95 -33.65
CA ASP A 203 13.27 -41.91 -32.76
C ASP A 203 13.56 -40.51 -32.21
N ASP A 204 14.52 -40.39 -31.29
CA ASP A 204 14.82 -39.11 -30.65
C ASP A 204 15.33 -38.06 -31.65
N ALA A 205 16.00 -38.47 -32.75
CA ALA A 205 16.53 -37.52 -33.72
C ALA A 205 15.42 -36.95 -34.62
N GLU A 206 14.49 -37.81 -35.07
CA GLU A 206 13.32 -37.37 -35.84
C GLU A 206 12.43 -36.42 -35.03
N ILE A 207 12.26 -36.67 -33.72
CA ILE A 207 11.46 -35.81 -32.84
C ILE A 207 12.14 -34.45 -32.63
N GLU A 208 13.46 -34.41 -32.45
CA GLU A 208 14.17 -33.14 -32.32
C GLU A 208 14.13 -32.32 -33.62
N GLU A 209 14.23 -32.96 -34.79
CA GLU A 209 14.08 -32.29 -36.09
C GLU A 209 12.68 -31.67 -36.25
N ASP A 210 11.61 -32.43 -35.95
CA ASP A 210 10.24 -31.91 -35.99
C ASP A 210 10.03 -30.74 -35.02
N ILE A 211 10.70 -30.77 -33.86
CA ILE A 211 10.59 -29.73 -32.84
C ILE A 211 11.39 -28.49 -33.25
N GLU A 212 12.57 -28.66 -33.83
CA GLU A 212 13.36 -27.56 -34.38
C GLU A 212 12.59 -26.80 -35.47
N ASP A 213 11.88 -27.51 -36.36
CA ASP A 213 11.01 -26.89 -37.37
C ASP A 213 9.86 -26.09 -36.75
N ILE A 214 9.26 -26.61 -35.66
CA ILE A 214 8.20 -25.91 -34.92
C ILE A 214 8.78 -24.70 -34.21
N GLU A 215 9.93 -24.84 -33.56
CA GLU A 215 10.64 -23.78 -32.87
C GLU A 215 11.03 -22.67 -33.84
N GLU A 216 11.57 -22.98 -35.02
CA GLU A 216 11.90 -21.96 -36.03
C GLU A 216 10.65 -21.17 -36.45
N SER A 217 9.52 -21.85 -36.65
CA SER A 217 8.25 -21.19 -36.99
C SER A 217 7.69 -20.31 -35.86
N ALA A 218 7.92 -20.72 -34.61
CA ALA A 218 7.50 -19.99 -33.42
C ALA A 218 8.46 -18.84 -33.09
N ASP A 219 9.77 -19.01 -33.34
CA ASP A 219 10.83 -18.03 -33.16
C ASP A 219 10.63 -16.84 -34.09
N VAL A 220 10.17 -17.05 -35.33
CA VAL A 220 9.82 -15.93 -36.23
C VAL A 220 8.78 -15.00 -35.56
N LYS A 221 7.75 -15.57 -34.91
CA LYS A 221 6.75 -14.77 -34.17
C LYS A 221 7.33 -14.17 -32.89
N GLY A 222 8.20 -14.91 -32.21
CA GLY A 222 8.91 -14.44 -31.01
C GLY A 222 9.77 -13.22 -31.31
N ARG A 223 10.52 -13.23 -32.42
CA ARG A 223 11.34 -12.11 -32.89
C ARG A 223 10.49 -10.90 -33.24
N GLU A 224 9.41 -11.06 -34.00
CA GLU A 224 8.48 -9.96 -34.27
C GLU A 224 7.93 -9.34 -32.96
N GLY A 225 7.59 -10.17 -31.98
CA GLY A 225 7.17 -9.73 -30.65
C GLY A 225 8.25 -8.96 -29.89
N LEU A 226 9.50 -9.45 -29.94
CA LEU A 226 10.64 -8.85 -29.27
C LEU A 226 11.05 -7.51 -29.92
N GLU A 227 11.07 -7.44 -31.24
CA GLU A 227 11.31 -6.20 -31.99
C GLU A 227 10.28 -5.15 -31.59
N LYS A 228 8.99 -5.51 -31.60
CA LYS A 228 7.89 -4.62 -31.17
C LYS A 228 8.06 -4.16 -29.71
N ALA A 229 8.47 -5.06 -28.82
CA ALA A 229 8.73 -4.71 -27.41
C ALA A 229 9.89 -3.71 -27.27
N LEU A 230 10.96 -3.86 -28.05
CA LEU A 230 12.08 -2.92 -28.07
C LEU A 230 11.69 -1.57 -28.67
N GLU A 231 10.86 -1.55 -29.72
CA GLU A 231 10.31 -0.31 -30.30
C GLU A 231 9.48 0.48 -29.28
N LEU A 232 8.57 -0.19 -28.56
CA LEU A 232 7.77 0.43 -27.49
C LEU A 232 8.66 1.05 -26.41
N ARG A 233 9.80 0.43 -26.10
CA ARG A 233 10.78 0.98 -25.15
C ARG A 233 11.53 2.16 -25.70
N ILE A 234 11.92 2.16 -26.97
CA ILE A 234 12.49 3.35 -27.62
C ILE A 234 11.50 4.52 -27.45
N GLU A 235 10.20 4.30 -27.67
CA GLU A 235 9.16 5.31 -27.43
C GLU A 235 9.03 5.70 -25.95
N HIS A 236 9.18 4.76 -25.01
CA HIS A 236 9.27 5.08 -23.59
C HIS A 236 10.46 6.00 -23.28
N VAL A 237 11.67 5.68 -23.75
CA VAL A 237 12.87 6.48 -23.49
C VAL A 237 12.76 7.86 -24.14
N LYS A 238 12.20 7.96 -25.35
CA LYS A 238 11.89 9.26 -25.99
C LYS A 238 11.01 10.14 -25.10
N ARG A 239 9.95 9.59 -24.52
CA ARG A 239 9.10 10.33 -23.55
C ARG A 239 9.87 10.75 -22.30
N GLU A 240 10.75 9.90 -21.77
CA GLU A 240 11.59 10.28 -20.63
C GLU A 240 12.60 11.39 -20.98
N ILE A 241 13.11 11.41 -22.21
CA ILE A 241 13.92 12.52 -22.74
C ILE A 241 13.08 13.81 -22.77
N GLU A 242 11.86 13.78 -23.33
CA GLU A 242 10.96 14.94 -23.37
C GLU A 242 10.61 15.47 -21.97
N LYS A 243 10.32 14.57 -21.02
CA LYS A 243 10.11 14.94 -19.60
C LYS A 243 11.34 15.63 -19.03
N SER A 244 12.54 15.12 -19.33
CA SER A 244 13.80 15.76 -18.90
C SER A 244 14.09 17.09 -19.61
N GLU A 245 13.66 17.28 -20.85
CA GLU A 245 13.78 18.56 -21.56
C GLU A 245 12.89 19.64 -20.94
N SER A 246 11.62 19.31 -20.69
CA SER A 246 10.68 20.24 -20.03
C SER A 246 11.23 20.73 -18.69
N TYR A 247 11.97 19.88 -17.98
CA TYR A 247 12.67 20.23 -16.75
C TYR A 247 13.84 21.22 -16.95
N LEU A 248 14.55 21.12 -18.08
CA LEU A 248 15.70 21.98 -18.40
C LEU A 248 15.30 23.36 -18.92
N GLU A 249 14.15 23.50 -19.59
CA GLU A 249 13.64 24.79 -20.06
C GLU A 249 13.51 25.80 -18.92
N GLU A 250 13.21 25.33 -17.71
CA GLU A 250 13.10 26.17 -16.52
C GLU A 250 14.46 26.64 -15.95
N ARG A 251 15.58 25.99 -16.31
CA ARG A 251 16.84 26.07 -15.53
C ARG A 251 18.12 26.39 -16.32
N ASN A 252 18.03 26.56 -17.64
CA ASN A 252 19.13 26.93 -18.54
C ASN A 252 20.49 26.28 -18.21
N ARG A 253 20.56 24.95 -18.29
CA ARG A 253 21.80 24.17 -18.10
C ARG A 253 22.25 23.54 -19.41
N GLU A 254 23.20 24.18 -20.08
CA GLU A 254 23.66 23.78 -21.42
C GLU A 254 24.35 22.40 -21.44
N GLU A 255 25.05 22.04 -20.37
CA GLU A 255 25.72 20.73 -20.26
C GLU A 255 24.73 19.56 -20.22
N LEU A 256 23.60 19.73 -19.54
CA LEU A 256 22.56 18.70 -19.46
C LEU A 256 21.76 18.54 -20.77
N LYS A 257 21.64 19.60 -21.58
CA LYS A 257 21.06 19.49 -22.91
C LYS A 257 21.87 18.56 -23.82
N LYS A 258 23.20 18.61 -23.71
CA LYS A 258 24.09 17.70 -24.47
C LYS A 258 23.87 16.23 -24.08
N HIS A 259 23.54 15.94 -22.82
CA HIS A 259 23.19 14.58 -22.43
C HIS A 259 21.91 14.08 -23.10
N LEU A 260 20.91 14.95 -23.26
CA LEU A 260 19.66 14.60 -23.94
C LEU A 260 19.84 14.45 -25.45
N GLU A 261 20.68 15.28 -26.06
CA GLU A 261 21.09 15.12 -27.46
C GLU A 261 21.80 13.78 -27.69
N LEU A 262 22.80 13.46 -26.86
CA LEU A 262 23.49 12.16 -26.92
C LEU A 262 22.53 10.98 -26.66
N ALA A 263 21.56 11.12 -25.75
CA ALA A 263 20.57 10.09 -25.50
C ALA A 263 19.72 9.79 -26.75
N ARG A 264 19.36 10.82 -27.55
CA ARG A 264 18.65 10.63 -28.82
C ARG A 264 19.51 9.92 -29.86
N GLU A 265 20.76 10.34 -30.02
CA GLU A 265 21.70 9.68 -30.94
C GLU A 265 21.84 8.19 -30.63
N ILE A 266 21.94 7.85 -29.33
CA ILE A 266 22.00 6.44 -28.88
C ILE A 266 20.70 5.69 -29.17
N LEU A 267 19.53 6.33 -29.07
CA LEU A 267 18.26 5.69 -29.45
C LEU A 267 18.13 5.45 -30.95
N ASP A 268 18.65 6.36 -31.77
CA ASP A 268 18.71 6.14 -33.22
C ASP A 268 19.65 4.97 -33.55
N GLU A 269 20.79 4.85 -32.85
CA GLU A 269 21.66 3.68 -32.93
C GLU A 269 20.93 2.39 -32.49
N ALA A 270 20.13 2.45 -31.43
CA ALA A 270 19.35 1.31 -30.95
C ALA A 270 18.32 0.84 -31.99
N ALA A 271 17.61 1.77 -32.62
CA ALA A 271 16.66 1.45 -33.70
C ALA A 271 17.37 0.76 -34.88
N ASN A 272 18.54 1.26 -35.29
CA ASN A 272 19.35 0.62 -36.34
C ASN A 272 19.88 -0.77 -35.93
N ALA A 273 20.09 -1.02 -34.64
CA ALA A 273 20.50 -2.32 -34.12
C ALA A 273 19.32 -3.33 -34.18
N ILE A 274 18.09 -2.89 -33.89
CA ILE A 274 16.87 -3.68 -34.07
C ILE A 274 16.72 -4.10 -35.54
N ASP A 275 16.86 -3.16 -36.49
CA ASP A 275 16.78 -3.45 -37.94
C ASP A 275 17.82 -4.48 -38.42
N LYS A 276 18.93 -4.63 -37.69
CA LYS A 276 20.00 -5.60 -37.98
C LYS A 276 19.86 -6.91 -37.20
N ASN A 277 18.79 -7.05 -36.41
CA ASN A 277 18.57 -8.15 -35.47
C ASN A 277 19.69 -8.28 -34.42
N GLU A 278 20.27 -7.15 -33.99
CA GLU A 278 21.29 -7.06 -32.93
C GLU A 278 20.62 -6.77 -31.57
N VAL A 279 19.71 -7.66 -31.14
CA VAL A 279 18.82 -7.50 -29.97
C VAL A 279 19.54 -7.06 -28.69
N GLU A 280 20.60 -7.77 -28.28
CA GLU A 280 21.32 -7.47 -27.04
C GLU A 280 22.02 -6.11 -27.09
N HIS A 281 22.51 -5.72 -28.26
CA HIS A 281 23.10 -4.41 -28.46
C HIS A 281 22.05 -3.30 -28.37
N ALA A 282 20.86 -3.53 -28.95
CA ALA A 282 19.73 -2.61 -28.84
C ALA A 282 19.30 -2.42 -27.37
N LYS A 283 19.19 -3.51 -26.58
CA LYS A 283 18.89 -3.45 -25.14
C LYS A 283 19.90 -2.58 -24.38
N GLU A 284 21.19 -2.78 -24.61
CA GLU A 284 22.27 -2.00 -23.96
C GLU A 284 22.18 -0.50 -24.32
N LEU A 285 21.97 -0.19 -25.61
CA LEU A 285 21.83 1.18 -26.09
C LEU A 285 20.60 1.88 -25.48
N ILE A 286 19.45 1.19 -25.43
CA ILE A 286 18.22 1.70 -24.79
C ILE A 286 18.47 2.05 -23.32
N LEU A 287 19.08 1.15 -22.55
CA LEU A 287 19.39 1.39 -21.12
C LEU A 287 20.37 2.56 -20.94
N ARG A 288 21.38 2.66 -21.81
CA ARG A 288 22.34 3.77 -21.78
C ARG A 288 21.67 5.11 -22.07
N ALA A 289 20.80 5.17 -23.07
CA ALA A 289 20.01 6.36 -23.39
C ALA A 289 19.09 6.74 -22.21
N LEU A 290 18.41 5.76 -21.62
CA LEU A 290 17.57 5.98 -20.45
C LEU A 290 18.38 6.56 -19.28
N LYS A 291 19.54 5.98 -18.98
CA LYS A 291 20.42 6.49 -17.91
C LYS A 291 20.80 7.96 -18.12
N LEU A 292 21.15 8.35 -19.34
CA LEU A 292 21.42 9.74 -19.70
C LEU A 292 20.17 10.61 -19.49
N ALA A 293 19.01 10.18 -20.01
CA ALA A 293 17.75 10.90 -19.88
C ALA A 293 17.36 11.13 -18.42
N VAL A 294 17.40 10.10 -17.57
CA VAL A 294 17.04 10.22 -16.16
C VAL A 294 18.08 11.02 -15.36
N SER A 295 19.38 10.94 -15.70
CA SER A 295 20.45 11.67 -15.01
C SER A 295 20.21 13.18 -14.93
N VAL A 296 19.63 13.75 -15.98
CA VAL A 296 19.27 15.17 -16.09
C VAL A 296 18.33 15.62 -14.97
N ARG A 297 17.40 14.75 -14.55
CA ARG A 297 16.46 15.04 -13.44
C ARG A 297 17.07 14.74 -12.07
N GLY A 298 17.88 13.68 -11.97
CA GLY A 298 18.48 13.25 -10.70
C GLY A 298 19.56 14.20 -10.16
N GLU A 299 20.26 14.91 -11.04
CA GLU A 299 21.29 15.88 -10.62
C GLU A 299 20.70 17.02 -9.75
N ASP A 300 19.44 17.36 -9.96
CA ASP A 300 18.72 18.32 -9.13
C ASP A 300 18.21 17.72 -7.82
N SER A 301 17.79 16.45 -7.81
CA SER A 301 17.47 15.75 -6.55
C SER A 301 18.67 15.74 -5.62
N LYS A 302 19.87 15.47 -6.13
CA LYS A 302 21.12 15.55 -5.33
C LYS A 302 21.35 16.96 -4.79
N VAL A 303 21.20 18.00 -5.61
CA VAL A 303 21.35 19.40 -5.17
C VAL A 303 20.29 19.77 -4.12
N LYS A 304 19.02 19.36 -4.30
CA LYS A 304 17.94 19.58 -3.33
C LYS A 304 18.15 18.82 -2.03
N LEU A 305 18.68 17.60 -2.10
CA LEU A 305 18.99 16.76 -0.94
C LEU A 305 20.12 17.38 -0.11
N GLU A 306 21.20 17.81 -0.76
CA GLU A 306 22.29 18.52 -0.08
C GLU A 306 21.80 19.84 0.55
N ALA A 307 20.97 20.60 -0.15
CA ALA A 307 20.34 21.80 0.42
C ALA A 307 19.41 21.50 1.61
N LYS A 308 18.69 20.37 1.60
CA LYS A 308 17.87 19.91 2.73
C LYS A 308 18.74 19.47 3.92
N LYS A 309 19.83 18.73 3.67
CA LYS A 309 20.78 18.31 4.71
C LYS A 309 21.37 19.53 5.42
N GLU A 310 21.77 20.56 4.67
CA GLU A 310 22.32 21.78 5.25
C GLU A 310 21.29 22.52 6.11
N LYS A 311 20.04 22.64 5.65
CA LYS A 311 18.94 23.20 6.45
C LYS A 311 18.66 22.38 7.71
N PHE A 312 18.73 21.06 7.62
CA PHE A 312 18.50 20.19 8.78
C PHE A 312 19.62 20.32 9.82
N LYS A 313 20.88 20.43 9.37
CA LYS A 313 22.01 20.74 10.23
C LYS A 313 21.84 22.07 10.94
N GLU A 314 21.39 23.11 10.22
CA GLU A 314 21.07 24.42 10.82
C GLU A 314 19.95 24.33 11.89
N ILE A 315 18.96 23.45 11.70
CA ILE A 315 17.90 23.21 12.68
C ILE A 315 18.44 22.50 13.93
N ILE A 316 19.31 21.50 13.78
CA ILE A 316 19.94 20.80 14.91
C ILE A 316 20.79 21.79 15.72
N GLU A 317 21.64 22.57 15.06
CA GLU A 317 22.46 23.58 15.73
C GLU A 317 21.59 24.60 16.49
N LYS A 318 20.46 25.03 15.91
CA LYS A 318 19.49 25.91 16.60
C LYS A 318 18.80 25.23 17.79
N LYS A 319 18.56 23.92 17.72
CA LYS A 319 17.96 23.16 18.81
C LYS A 319 18.92 23.06 19.99
N ASP A 320 20.19 22.78 19.75
CA ASP A 320 21.22 22.72 20.78
C ASP A 320 21.36 24.08 21.50
N VAL A 321 21.38 25.18 20.74
CA VAL A 321 21.38 26.55 21.29
C VAL A 321 20.10 26.85 22.09
N ALA A 322 18.94 26.37 21.63
CA ALA A 322 17.68 26.55 22.36
C ALA A 322 17.65 25.75 23.67
N GLU A 323 18.27 24.57 23.70
CA GLU A 323 18.38 23.72 24.88
C GLU A 323 19.32 24.34 25.93
N GLU A 324 20.48 24.87 25.50
CA GLU A 324 21.37 25.66 26.36
C GLU A 324 20.67 26.90 26.95
N ARG A 325 19.89 27.62 26.13
CA ARG A 325 19.12 28.79 26.60
C ARG A 325 18.04 28.41 27.61
N LYS A 326 17.41 27.24 27.43
CA LYS A 326 16.40 26.73 28.35
C LYS A 326 17.01 26.36 29.70
N GLU A 327 18.21 25.78 29.71
CA GLU A 327 18.97 25.53 30.94
C GLU A 327 19.32 26.84 31.68
N LEU A 328 19.77 27.85 30.94
CA LEU A 328 20.09 29.17 31.53
C LEU A 328 18.87 29.79 32.22
N LEU A 329 17.73 29.84 31.53
CA LEU A 329 16.48 30.38 32.07
C LEU A 329 15.97 29.59 33.29
N LYS A 330 16.22 28.27 33.33
CA LYS A 330 15.87 27.45 34.48
C LYS A 330 16.69 27.86 35.72
N ARG A 331 17.99 28.11 35.57
CA ARG A 331 18.86 28.60 36.66
C ARG A 331 18.43 29.98 37.15
N GLU A 332 18.17 30.92 36.23
CA GLU A 332 17.65 32.26 36.59
C GLU A 332 16.33 32.18 37.35
N ARG A 333 15.44 31.27 36.97
CA ARG A 333 14.15 31.08 37.67
C ARG A 333 14.30 30.43 39.04
N GLU A 334 15.27 29.53 39.23
CA GLU A 334 15.58 28.95 40.54
C GLU A 334 16.14 30.02 41.49
N GLU A 335 17.02 30.91 41.01
CA GLU A 335 17.52 32.07 41.77
C GLU A 335 16.41 33.08 42.13
N LEU A 336 15.45 33.30 41.24
CA LEU A 336 14.29 34.17 41.54
C LEU A 336 13.35 33.55 42.58
N LYS A 337 13.14 32.23 42.54
CA LYS A 337 12.28 31.54 43.52
C LYS A 337 12.86 31.54 44.93
N GLU A 338 14.19 31.45 45.09
CA GLU A 338 14.82 31.61 46.41
C GLU A 338 14.62 33.01 47.01
N ASN A 339 14.28 34.01 46.19
CA ASN A 339 13.98 35.37 46.64
C ASN A 339 12.48 35.65 46.86
N GLU A 340 11.57 34.76 46.45
CA GLU A 340 10.11 34.95 46.53
C GLU A 340 9.42 34.16 47.66
N ASP A 341 10.16 33.35 48.44
CA ASP A 341 9.60 32.53 49.53
C ASP A 341 9.29 33.29 50.84
N GLU A 342 9.43 34.63 50.90
CA GLU A 342 9.11 35.43 52.10
C GLU A 342 7.69 36.00 52.17
N ASP A 343 6.91 36.02 51.08
CA ASP A 343 5.53 36.56 51.11
C ASP A 343 4.60 35.76 50.18
N ARG A 344 4.15 34.56 50.61
CA ARG A 344 3.04 33.86 49.95
C ARG A 344 1.74 34.08 50.70
N GLU A 345 0.93 34.98 50.16
CA GLU A 345 -0.49 35.11 50.44
C GLU A 345 -1.18 33.75 50.23
N GLU A 346 -2.01 33.34 51.19
CA GLU A 346 -2.78 32.10 51.16
C GLU A 346 -3.77 32.15 49.98
N GLU A 347 -3.44 31.50 48.86
CA GLU A 347 -4.38 31.28 47.75
C GLU A 347 -5.59 30.50 48.26
N GLU A 348 -6.78 31.07 48.09
CA GLU A 348 -8.07 30.42 48.32
C GLU A 348 -8.15 29.19 47.40
N ILE A 349 -8.17 28.00 48.01
CA ILE A 349 -8.16 26.75 47.28
C ILE A 349 -9.60 26.33 47.00
N ASP A 350 -9.92 26.13 45.73
CA ASP A 350 -11.12 25.42 45.30
C ASP A 350 -11.00 23.94 45.65
N GLU A 351 -11.77 23.49 46.64
CA GLU A 351 -11.76 22.10 47.10
C GLU A 351 -12.30 21.11 46.06
N GLY A 352 -13.23 21.54 45.20
CA GLY A 352 -13.79 20.73 44.11
C GLY A 352 -12.76 20.43 43.03
N ALA A 353 -12.03 21.47 42.59
CA ALA A 353 -10.93 21.32 41.63
C ALA A 353 -9.81 20.41 42.20
N TYR A 354 -9.43 20.61 43.47
CA TYR A 354 -8.42 19.78 44.13
C TYR A 354 -8.86 18.31 44.26
N PHE A 355 -10.13 18.06 44.57
CA PHE A 355 -10.68 16.70 44.62
C PHE A 355 -10.68 16.03 43.23
N THR A 356 -11.10 16.76 42.20
CA THR A 356 -11.11 16.29 40.81
C THR A 356 -9.72 15.86 40.37
N GLU A 357 -8.72 16.72 40.56
CA GLU A 357 -7.33 16.43 40.23
C GLU A 357 -6.83 15.14 40.92
N LYS A 358 -7.15 14.95 42.22
CA LYS A 358 -6.74 13.76 42.98
C LYS A 358 -7.40 12.48 42.47
N MET A 359 -8.69 12.52 42.19
CA MET A 359 -9.46 11.39 41.67
C MET A 359 -8.94 10.96 40.29
N GLU A 360 -8.79 11.93 39.37
CA GLU A 360 -8.30 11.67 38.02
C GLU A 360 -6.86 11.15 38.00
N ASN A 361 -5.97 11.76 38.78
CA ASN A 361 -4.57 11.32 38.85
C ASN A 361 -4.44 9.88 39.38
N GLU A 362 -5.25 9.47 40.35
CA GLU A 362 -5.24 8.09 40.84
C GLU A 362 -5.70 7.11 39.74
N VAL A 363 -6.70 7.49 38.93
CA VAL A 363 -7.14 6.70 37.76
C VAL A 363 -6.03 6.64 36.71
N ILE A 364 -5.42 7.78 36.35
CA ILE A 364 -4.31 7.85 35.38
C ILE A 364 -3.16 6.96 35.83
N ASN A 365 -2.80 6.98 37.11
CA ASN A 365 -1.68 6.21 37.64
C ASN A 365 -1.93 4.70 37.59
N LYS A 366 -3.18 4.24 37.78
CA LYS A 366 -3.51 2.80 37.78
C LYS A 366 -3.94 2.26 36.41
N LYS A 367 -4.53 3.08 35.56
CA LYS A 367 -5.21 2.65 34.32
C LYS A 367 -4.73 3.39 33.07
N GLY A 368 -3.93 4.45 33.20
CA GLY A 368 -3.56 5.33 32.11
C GLY A 368 -4.60 6.44 31.86
N ARG A 369 -4.25 7.42 31.02
CA ARG A 369 -5.13 8.55 30.69
C ARG A 369 -6.23 8.10 29.70
N PRO A 370 -7.53 8.23 30.05
CA PRO A 370 -8.59 7.89 29.13
C PRO A 370 -8.67 8.92 27.99
N ILE A 371 -9.01 8.45 26.79
CA ILE A 371 -9.17 9.31 25.60
C ILE A 371 -10.53 10.04 25.64
N GLU A 372 -11.53 9.42 26.28
CA GLU A 372 -12.93 9.86 26.24
C GLU A 372 -13.36 10.62 27.51
N GLY A 373 -12.47 10.71 28.50
CA GLY A 373 -12.72 11.31 29.82
C GLY A 373 -12.96 10.29 30.92
N PHE A 374 -13.32 10.77 32.11
CA PHE A 374 -13.48 9.94 33.30
C PHE A 374 -14.95 9.62 33.58
N THR A 375 -15.26 8.33 33.61
CA THR A 375 -16.61 7.81 33.83
C THR A 375 -16.72 7.11 35.20
N PRO A 376 -17.93 6.96 35.77
CA PRO A 376 -18.12 6.28 37.06
C PRO A 376 -17.49 4.89 37.15
N SER A 377 -17.49 4.12 36.06
CA SER A 377 -16.88 2.78 36.05
C SER A 377 -15.38 2.82 36.28
N MET A 378 -14.67 3.84 35.77
CA MET A 378 -13.22 3.97 35.96
C MET A 378 -12.88 4.27 37.42
N PHE A 379 -13.69 5.09 38.09
CA PHE A 379 -13.51 5.38 39.51
C PHE A 379 -13.86 4.18 40.38
N LEU A 380 -14.96 3.47 40.10
CA LEU A 380 -15.34 2.25 40.82
C LEU A 380 -14.27 1.15 40.73
N ASP A 381 -13.55 1.07 39.61
CA ASP A 381 -12.44 0.12 39.43
C ASP A 381 -11.20 0.48 40.27
N VAL A 382 -11.04 1.75 40.63
CA VAL A 382 -9.83 2.30 41.27
C VAL A 382 -10.00 2.48 42.79
N PHE A 383 -11.23 2.75 43.23
CA PHE A 383 -11.61 3.08 44.60
C PHE A 383 -12.58 2.02 45.17
N PRO A 384 -12.08 1.02 45.94
CA PRO A 384 -12.89 -0.14 46.33
C PRO A 384 -14.04 0.17 47.29
N LYS A 385 -13.98 1.30 48.01
CA LYS A 385 -15.04 1.75 48.92
C LYS A 385 -16.03 2.73 48.25
N LEU A 386 -15.80 3.05 46.98
CA LEU A 386 -16.74 3.82 46.18
C LEU A 386 -17.88 2.90 45.72
N GLU A 387 -19.12 3.34 45.88
CA GLU A 387 -20.31 2.57 45.53
C GLU A 387 -21.07 3.26 44.40
N LYS A 388 -21.81 2.46 43.60
CA LYS A 388 -22.66 2.99 42.52
C LYS A 388 -23.62 4.08 42.98
N LYS A 389 -24.14 3.97 44.21
CA LYS A 389 -25.07 4.95 44.78
C LYS A 389 -24.43 6.32 45.04
N ASP A 390 -23.11 6.39 45.16
CA ASP A 390 -22.39 7.63 45.44
C ASP A 390 -22.43 8.57 44.21
N PHE A 391 -22.68 8.02 43.02
CA PHE A 391 -22.86 8.75 41.75
C PHE A 391 -24.32 9.16 41.48
N HIS A 392 -25.24 8.99 42.43
CA HIS A 392 -26.62 9.39 42.24
C HIS A 392 -26.74 10.92 42.11
N ASN A 393 -27.29 11.39 40.98
CA ASN A 393 -27.40 12.79 40.56
C ASN A 393 -26.08 13.49 40.25
N VAL A 394 -25.02 12.73 39.98
CA VAL A 394 -23.80 13.30 39.39
C VAL A 394 -24.03 13.49 37.89
N GLU A 395 -23.87 14.71 37.40
CA GLU A 395 -24.02 14.98 35.97
C GLU A 395 -22.74 14.59 35.23
N ALA A 396 -22.95 14.20 33.98
CA ALA A 396 -21.93 13.93 33.01
C ALA A 396 -22.20 14.82 31.82
N PHE A 397 -21.22 14.94 30.93
CA PHE A 397 -21.31 15.79 29.75
C PHE A 397 -22.66 15.61 29.03
N GLY A 398 -23.09 14.36 28.81
CA GLY A 398 -24.31 14.01 28.09
C GLY A 398 -25.61 13.89 28.87
N GLY A 399 -25.60 13.93 30.21
CA GLY A 399 -26.76 13.50 31.00
C GLY A 399 -26.47 13.32 32.48
N ILE A 400 -27.33 12.61 33.20
CA ILE A 400 -27.25 12.46 34.66
C ILE A 400 -27.23 10.98 35.03
N TYR A 401 -26.43 10.62 36.03
CA TYR A 401 -26.42 9.28 36.59
C TYR A 401 -27.48 9.11 37.68
N HIS A 402 -28.35 8.11 37.53
CA HIS A 402 -29.38 7.73 38.50
C HIS A 402 -29.15 6.33 39.04
N TYR A 403 -28.98 6.23 40.36
CA TYR A 403 -29.00 4.95 41.06
C TYR A 403 -30.43 4.50 41.37
N THR A 404 -30.90 3.42 40.73
CA THR A 404 -32.23 2.82 40.94
C THR A 404 -32.13 1.30 40.95
N GLU A 405 -32.84 0.65 41.88
CA GLU A 405 -32.92 -0.83 41.96
C GLU A 405 -31.57 -1.57 42.03
N GLY A 406 -30.54 -0.93 42.60
CA GLY A 406 -29.20 -1.52 42.69
C GLY A 406 -28.28 -1.22 41.50
N GLU A 407 -28.78 -0.55 40.47
CA GLU A 407 -28.05 -0.23 39.24
C GLU A 407 -27.85 1.27 39.07
N LEU A 408 -26.70 1.64 38.48
CA LEU A 408 -26.41 3.00 38.06
C LEU A 408 -26.79 3.12 36.57
N LYS A 409 -27.80 3.94 36.27
CA LYS A 409 -28.30 4.18 34.92
C LYS A 409 -27.93 5.59 34.48
N PHE A 410 -27.54 5.74 33.22
CA PHE A 410 -27.26 7.04 32.63
C PHE A 410 -28.50 7.52 31.87
N GLU A 411 -29.02 8.68 32.24
CA GLU A 411 -30.17 9.33 31.60
C GLU A 411 -29.69 10.55 30.81
N MET A 412 -29.81 10.48 29.49
CA MET A 412 -29.34 11.53 28.59
C MET A 412 -30.20 12.80 28.74
N SER A 413 -29.56 13.97 28.81
CA SER A 413 -30.27 15.23 29.00
C SER A 413 -31.15 15.58 27.78
N PRO A 414 -32.43 15.94 27.97
CA PRO A 414 -33.34 16.31 26.89
C PRO A 414 -32.96 17.61 26.17
N ASP A 415 -32.03 18.38 26.70
CA ASP A 415 -31.59 19.64 26.08
C ASP A 415 -30.56 19.42 24.95
N ARG A 416 -30.10 18.17 24.74
CA ARG A 416 -29.20 17.80 23.64
C ARG A 416 -29.90 17.47 22.32
N PHE A 417 -31.22 17.55 22.27
CA PHE A 417 -31.98 17.36 21.03
C PHE A 417 -31.87 18.62 20.17
N SER A 418 -30.95 18.64 19.21
CA SER A 418 -30.98 19.65 18.16
C SER A 418 -32.30 19.52 17.37
N GLU A 419 -33.01 20.62 17.16
CA GLU A 419 -34.27 20.65 16.38
C GLU A 419 -34.02 20.11 14.95
N GLY A 420 -34.21 18.80 14.76
CA GLY A 420 -34.13 18.12 13.45
C GLY A 420 -32.91 17.22 13.21
N GLY A 421 -31.97 17.08 14.15
CA GLY A 421 -30.82 16.17 14.04
C GLY A 421 -30.95 14.97 14.99
N GLY A 422 -30.77 13.74 14.49
CA GLY A 422 -30.78 12.53 15.32
C GLY A 422 -29.77 12.59 16.47
N ILE A 423 -30.01 11.83 17.54
CA ILE A 423 -29.15 11.78 18.73
C ILE A 423 -27.76 11.27 18.32
N MET A 424 -26.74 12.13 18.31
CA MET A 424 -25.36 11.69 18.25
C MET A 424 -24.90 11.35 19.65
N VAL A 425 -24.93 10.06 19.99
CA VAL A 425 -24.34 9.54 21.23
C VAL A 425 -22.84 9.43 21.00
N SER A 426 -22.06 10.25 21.72
CA SER A 426 -20.61 10.14 21.78
C SER A 426 -20.21 9.30 22.98
N SER A 427 -19.10 8.58 22.89
CA SER A 427 -18.54 7.88 24.04
C SER A 427 -18.10 8.81 25.18
N ALA A 428 -17.84 10.09 24.88
CA ALA A 428 -17.56 11.12 25.88
C ALA A 428 -18.80 11.59 26.67
N ASP A 429 -20.02 11.17 26.28
CA ASP A 429 -21.25 11.62 26.93
C ASP A 429 -21.36 11.14 28.39
N GLY A 430 -20.68 10.05 28.75
CA GLY A 430 -20.64 9.54 30.12
C GLY A 430 -19.56 10.19 31.03
N THR A 431 -18.83 11.18 30.53
CA THR A 431 -17.71 11.79 31.29
C THR A 431 -18.22 12.80 32.32
N ILE A 432 -17.80 12.64 33.57
CA ILE A 432 -18.17 13.54 34.67
C ILE A 432 -17.42 14.87 34.50
N GLY A 433 -18.15 15.99 34.61
CA GLY A 433 -17.57 17.33 34.55
C GLY A 433 -16.92 17.76 35.88
N GLU A 434 -16.07 18.78 35.83
CA GLU A 434 -15.39 19.33 37.02
C GLU A 434 -16.38 19.83 38.08
N GLU A 435 -17.44 20.53 37.67
CA GLU A 435 -18.52 21.01 38.56
C GLU A 435 -19.31 19.84 39.19
N ASP A 436 -19.37 18.69 38.53
CA ASP A 436 -20.13 17.52 39.03
C ASP A 436 -19.30 16.60 39.92
N MET A 437 -17.98 16.68 39.83
CA MET A 437 -17.08 16.07 40.80
C MET A 437 -17.23 16.71 42.18
N GLU A 438 -17.69 17.96 42.28
CA GLU A 438 -18.05 18.60 43.54
C GLU A 438 -19.28 17.92 44.17
N LYS A 439 -20.32 17.59 43.39
CA LYS A 439 -21.48 16.82 43.87
C LYS A 439 -21.08 15.43 44.39
N LEU A 440 -20.12 14.79 43.72
CA LEU A 440 -19.54 13.54 44.19
C LEU A 440 -18.78 13.74 45.51
N LEU A 441 -17.99 14.81 45.64
CA LEU A 441 -17.30 15.16 46.88
C LEU A 441 -18.29 15.38 48.03
N GLU A 442 -19.39 16.09 47.80
CA GLU A 442 -20.45 16.30 48.79
C GLU A 442 -21.10 14.98 49.24
N SER A 443 -21.44 14.12 48.29
CA SER A 443 -22.00 12.79 48.56
C SER A 443 -21.07 11.94 49.44
N LEU A 444 -19.77 11.97 49.13
CA LEU A 444 -18.75 11.23 49.88
C LEU A 444 -18.45 11.86 51.24
N SER A 445 -18.43 13.19 51.32
CA SER A 445 -18.33 13.95 52.56
C SER A 445 -19.45 13.55 53.54
N GLN A 446 -20.69 13.44 53.05
CA GLN A 446 -21.82 12.98 53.84
C GLN A 446 -21.68 11.50 54.24
N LYS A 447 -21.29 10.64 53.29
CA LYS A 447 -21.07 9.20 53.52
C LYS A 447 -20.04 8.94 54.64
N PHE A 448 -18.95 9.70 54.65
CA PHE A 448 -17.86 9.53 55.61
C PHE A 448 -17.96 10.43 56.84
N GLY A 449 -18.92 11.36 56.88
CA GLY A 449 -19.07 12.32 57.98
C GLY A 449 -17.92 13.33 58.08
N ILE A 450 -17.30 13.70 56.95
CA ILE A 450 -16.16 14.61 56.88
C ILE A 450 -16.62 15.97 56.39
N ARG A 451 -16.45 17.04 57.17
CA ARG A 451 -16.77 18.40 56.72
C ARG A 451 -15.67 18.94 55.81
N ILE A 452 -16.02 19.39 54.61
CA ILE A 452 -15.08 19.99 53.66
C ILE A 452 -14.72 21.42 54.08
N ASN A 453 -13.42 21.68 54.25
CA ASN A 453 -12.80 22.96 54.57
C ASN A 453 -11.29 22.86 54.26
N GLY A 454 -10.91 23.18 53.03
CA GLY A 454 -9.55 23.11 52.52
C GLY A 454 -9.02 21.70 52.21
N LYS A 455 -7.80 21.66 51.66
CA LYS A 455 -7.14 20.44 51.12
C LYS A 455 -7.13 19.26 52.08
N GLY A 456 -6.84 19.49 53.36
CA GLY A 456 -6.73 18.40 54.34
C GLY A 456 -8.04 17.61 54.53
N SER A 457 -9.18 18.27 54.39
CA SER A 457 -10.49 17.60 54.45
C SER A 457 -10.78 16.76 53.20
N VAL A 458 -10.37 17.24 52.02
CA VAL A 458 -10.46 16.50 50.75
C VAL A 458 -9.52 15.30 50.77
N ASP A 459 -8.29 15.45 51.25
CA ASP A 459 -7.34 14.34 51.39
C ASP A 459 -7.88 13.27 52.34
N SER A 460 -8.59 13.67 53.40
CA SER A 460 -9.26 12.74 54.32
C SER A 460 -10.38 11.95 53.63
N VAL A 461 -11.14 12.57 52.71
CA VAL A 461 -12.13 11.87 51.87
C VAL A 461 -11.42 10.86 50.94
N MET A 462 -10.35 11.28 50.27
CA MET A 462 -9.58 10.42 49.37
C MET A 462 -8.97 9.21 50.09
N GLU A 463 -8.50 9.36 51.32
CA GLU A 463 -7.98 8.26 52.13
C GLU A 463 -9.08 7.25 52.49
N ASN A 464 -10.31 7.71 52.74
CA ASN A 464 -11.44 6.82 53.03
C ASN A 464 -11.99 6.08 51.80
N LEU A 465 -11.65 6.51 50.58
CA LEU A 465 -12.01 5.82 49.34
C LEU A 465 -11.09 4.62 49.02
N ARG A 466 -9.86 4.64 49.57
CA ARG A 466 -8.89 3.54 49.47
C ARG A 466 -9.23 2.43 50.46
#